data_AF-A0A7W3N1N3-F1
#
_entry.id   AF-A0A7W3N1N3-F1
#
_cell.length_a   1.000
_cell.length_b   1.000
_cell.length_c   1.000
_cell.angle_alpha   90.00
_cell.angle_beta   90.00
_cell.angle_gamma   90.00
#
_symmetry.space_group_name_H-M   'P 1'
#
loop_
_entity.id
_entity.type
_entity.pdbx_description
1 polymer ?
#
loop_
_entity_poly.entity_id
_entity_poly.type
_entity_poly.pdbx_seq_one_letter_code
_entity_poly.pdbx_strand_id
1 'polypeptide(L)' 'MNLHLTITVNGKSYTRSFRNTAGNRVKAIEQARQITSTRKIADGIEQVKVIENRRGVAQTLWNSKIDAR' A
#
# COMPACT_ATOMS: atom_id res chain seq x y z
N MET A 1 14.01 9.87 3.96
CA MET A 1 12.86 9.68 3.05
C MET A 1 12.45 8.23 3.15
N ASN A 2 11.21 7.93 3.52
CA ASN A 2 10.75 6.57 3.78
C ASN A 2 9.58 6.22 2.88
N LEU A 3 9.47 4.95 2.52
CA LEU A 3 8.36 4.40 1.74
C LEU A 3 7.50 3.56 2.68
N HIS A 4 6.18 3.73 2.65
CA HIS A 4 5.23 3.02 3.49
C HIS A 4 4.23 2.31 2.59
N LEU A 5 4.11 0.99 2.73
CA LEU A 5 3.00 0.21 2.22
C LEU A 5 2.01 0.03 3.37
N THR A 6 0.81 0.57 3.22
CA THR A 6 -0.27 0.47 4.20
C THR A 6 -1.41 -0.36 3.61
N ILE A 7 -1.93 -1.29 4.40
CA ILE A 7 -3.05 -2.18 4.05
C ILE A 7 -4.09 -2.05 5.15
N THR A 8 -5.32 -1.72 4.80
CA THR A 8 -6.46 -1.68 5.73
C THR A 8 -7.28 -2.94 5.54
N VAL A 9 -7.42 -3.73 6.61
CA VAL A 9 -8.17 -4.98 6.65
C VAL A 9 -9.18 -4.92 7.79
N ASN A 10 -10.47 -5.04 7.51
CA ASN A 10 -11.56 -5.01 8.51
C ASN A 10 -11.40 -3.85 9.53
N GLY A 11 -11.18 -2.63 9.04
CA GLY A 11 -10.94 -1.43 9.84
C GLY A 11 -9.56 -1.32 10.52
N LYS A 12 -8.67 -2.32 10.40
CA LYS A 12 -7.32 -2.30 10.99
C LYS A 12 -6.26 -2.00 9.94
N SER A 13 -5.40 -1.02 10.23
CA SER A 13 -4.30 -0.62 9.34
C SER A 13 -2.98 -1.32 9.69
N TYR A 14 -2.35 -1.94 8.70
CA TYR A 14 -1.03 -2.56 8.78
C TYR A 14 -0.06 -1.79 7.90
N THR A 15 1.04 -1.30 8.45
CA THR A 15 2.04 -0.53 7.70
C THR A 15 3.40 -1.21 7.73
N ARG A 16 4.00 -1.40 6.55
CA ARG A 16 5.40 -1.82 6.41
C ARG A 16 6.22 -0.69 5.79
N SER A 17 7.30 -0.33 6.48
CA SER A 17 8.21 0.75 6.07
C SER A 17 9.43 0.20 5.35
N PHE A 18 9.86 0.87 4.29
CA PHE A 18 11.02 0.54 3.48
C PHE A 18 11.87 1.78 3.24
N ARG A 19 13.15 1.58 2.92
CA ARG A 19 13.99 2.65 2.38
C ARG A 19 13.42 3.10 1.03
N ASN A 20 13.24 4.41 0.85
CA ASN A 20 12.76 4.95 -0.42
C ASN A 20 13.89 4.93 -1.48
N THR A 21 13.99 3.82 -2.21
CA THR A 21 14.81 3.68 -3.42
C THR A 21 13.89 3.41 -4.62
N ALA A 22 14.36 3.69 -5.84
CA ALA A 22 13.58 3.44 -7.05
C ALA A 22 13.12 1.97 -7.14
N GLY A 23 14.02 1.02 -6.86
CA GLY A 23 13.69 -0.41 -6.85
C GLY A 23 12.64 -0.79 -5.80
N ASN A 24 12.68 -0.18 -4.61
CA ASN A 24 11.69 -0.45 -3.58
C ASN A 24 10.32 0.18 -3.89
N ARG A 25 10.27 1.34 -4.55
CA ARG A 25 9.01 1.94 -5.01
C ARG A 25 8.28 1.02 -5.97
N VAL A 26 8.99 0.51 -6.98
CA VAL A 26 8.43 -0.43 -7.97
C VAL A 26 7.92 -1.68 -7.26
N LYS A 27 8.75 -2.33 -6.43
CA LYS A 27 8.36 -3.53 -5.68
C LYS A 27 7.15 -3.31 -4.77
N ALA A 28 7.07 -2.16 -4.08
CA ALA A 28 5.93 -1.85 -3.21
C ALA A 28 4.63 -1.67 -4.00
N ILE A 29 4.69 -1.02 -5.17
CA ILE A 29 3.53 -0.85 -6.05
C ILE A 29 3.10 -2.21 -6.63
N GLU A 30 4.04 -3.04 -7.08
CA GLU A 30 3.74 -4.39 -7.58
C GLU A 30 3.12 -5.26 -6.50
N GLN A 31 3.66 -5.24 -5.27
CA GLN A 31 3.09 -5.95 -4.14
C GLN A 31 1.68 -5.45 -3.81
N ALA A 32 1.47 -4.14 -3.83
CA ALA A 32 0.15 -3.55 -3.62
C ALA A 32 -0.87 -4.02 -4.67
N ARG A 33 -0.47 -4.10 -5.95
CA ARG A 33 -1.29 -4.64 -7.04
C ARG A 33 -1.62 -6.11 -6.86
N GLN A 34 -0.63 -6.94 -6.48
CA GLN A 34 -0.85 -8.36 -6.21
C GLN A 34 -1.84 -8.56 -5.07
N ILE A 35 -1.67 -7.82 -3.97
CA ILE A 35 -2.57 -7.87 -2.81
C ILE A 35 -4.01 -7.57 -3.25
N THR A 36 -4.24 -6.54 -4.07
CA THR A 36 -5.58 -6.23 -4.57
C THR A 36 -6.13 -7.23 -5.58
N SER A 37 -5.28 -7.90 -6.35
CA SER A 37 -5.71 -8.86 -7.37
C SER A 37 -6.01 -10.25 -6.82
N THR A 38 -5.57 -10.54 -5.59
CA THR A 38 -5.69 -11.87 -5.02
C THR A 38 -7.07 -12.03 -4.39
N ARG A 39 -7.99 -12.68 -5.09
CA ARG A 39 -9.38 -12.93 -4.63
C ARG A 39 -9.48 -13.50 -3.21
N LYS A 40 -8.49 -14.30 -2.76
CA LYS A 40 -8.45 -14.87 -1.39
C LYS A 40 -8.21 -13.83 -0.29
N ILE A 41 -7.84 -12.59 -0.62
CA ILE A 41 -7.59 -11.51 0.34
C ILE A 41 -8.71 -10.44 0.29
N ALA A 42 -9.65 -10.56 -0.66
CA ALA A 42 -10.73 -9.60 -0.87
C ALA A 42 -11.80 -9.61 0.24
N ASP A 43 -11.93 -10.69 1.02
CA ASP A 43 -12.97 -10.80 2.06
C ASP A 43 -12.80 -9.85 3.25
N GLY A 44 -11.70 -9.10 3.32
CA GLY A 44 -11.52 -8.10 4.38
C GLY A 44 -10.62 -6.92 4.04
N ILE A 45 -9.92 -6.91 2.91
CA ILE A 45 -9.15 -5.71 2.54
C ILE A 45 -10.11 -4.62 2.06
N GLU A 46 -10.05 -3.48 2.72
CA GLU A 46 -10.81 -2.27 2.37
C GLU A 46 -9.97 -1.29 1.56
N GLN A 47 -8.65 -1.28 1.81
CA GLN A 47 -7.75 -0.34 1.16
C GLN A 47 -6.32 -0.87 1.13
N VAL A 48 -5.60 -0.55 0.06
CA VAL A 48 -4.15 -0.68 0.00
C VAL A 48 -3.58 0.65 -0.50
N LYS A 49 -2.48 1.13 0.09
CA LYS A 49 -1.87 2.42 -0.22
C LYS A 49 -0.35 2.34 -0.14
N VAL A 50 0.33 2.97 -1.09
CA VAL A 50 1.77 3.17 -1.08
C VAL A 50 2.05 4.66 -0.97
N ILE A 51 2.75 5.06 0.08
CA ILE A 51 3.08 6.46 0.38
C ILE A 51 4.59 6.58 0.46
N GLU A 52 5.16 7.56 -0.24
CA GLU A 52 6.50 8.01 0.05
C GLU A 52 6.50 9.30 0.87
N ASN A 53 7.37 9.37 1.87
CA ASN A 53 7.62 10.55 2.67
C ASN A 53 8.95 11.17 2.23
N ARG A 54 8.90 12.29 1.49
CA ARG A 54 10.05 13.06 1.01
C ARG A 54 10.04 14.45 1.64
N ARG A 55 11.05 14.76 2.45
CA ARG A 55 11.25 16.09 3.08
C ARG A 55 9.98 16.64 3.78
N GLY A 56 9.28 15.80 4.55
CA GLY A 56 8.06 16.20 5.27
C GLY A 56 6.79 16.23 4.42
N VAL A 57 6.88 15.90 3.12
CA VAL A 57 5.73 15.77 2.22
C VAL A 57 5.43 14.30 2.00
N ALA A 58 4.19 13.88 2.30
CA ALA A 58 3.67 12.56 1.99
C ALA A 58 3.07 12.55 0.58
N GLN A 59 3.70 11.85 -0.35
CA GLN A 59 3.20 11.64 -1.72
C GLN A 59 2.64 10.23 -1.84
N THR A 60 1.38 10.13 -2.31
CA THR A 60 0.77 8.83 -2.60
C THR A 60 1.29 8.34 -3.96
N LEU A 61 1.96 7.20 -3.97
CA LEU A 61 2.45 6.56 -5.20
C LEU A 61 1.40 5.63 -5.82
N TRP A 62 0.55 5.03 -4.97
CA TRP A 62 -0.53 4.15 -5.41
C TRP A 62 -1.59 4.07 -4.31
N ASN A 63 -2.87 3.97 -4.69
CA ASN A 63 -3.99 3.88 -3.76
C ASN A 63 -5.14 3.12 -4.43
N SER A 64 -5.60 2.06 -3.78
CA SER A 64 -6.78 1.31 -4.21
C SER A 64 -7.70 1.12 -3.02
N LYS A 65 -8.91 1.66 -3.11
CA LYS A 65 -10.01 1.34 -2.20
C LYS A 65 -10.75 0.14 -2.81
N ILE A 66 -10.95 -0.90 -2.02
CA ILE A 66 -11.66 -2.11 -2.41
C ILE A 66 -13.04 -2.02 -1.77
N ASP A 67 -14.07 -1.98 -2.61
CA ASP A 67 -15.46 -2.01 -2.16
C ASP A 67 -15.79 -3.49 -1.88
N ALA A 68 -15.98 -3.85 -0.61
CA ALA A 68 -16.47 -5.15 -0.22
C ALA A 68 -17.98 -5.20 -0.56
N ARG A 69 -18.33 -5.66 -1.77
CA ARG A 69 -19.71 -5.91 -2.20
C ARG A 69 -20.04 -7.38 -2.13
#